data_AF-A0A0D3ANF2-F1
#
_entry.id   AF-A0A0D3ANF2-F1
#
_cell.length_a   1.000
_cell.length_b   1.000
_cell.length_c   1.000
_cell.angle_alpha   90.00
_cell.angle_beta   90.00
_cell.angle_gamma   90.00
#
_symmetry.space_group_name_H-M   'P 1'
#
loop_
_entity.id
_entity.type
_entity.pdbx_description
1 polymer ?
#
loop_
_entity_poly.entity_id
_entity_poly.type
_entity_poly.pdbx_seq_one_letter_code
_entity_poly.pdbx_strand_id
1 'polypeptide(L)'
;MRMAYTNKKTGQIDDGLVREVVTLVQTQVQDEVSQLQTEDDASTASTNLSRFRINEIVESSIPEKKGRLVGLGRRTRSVPPSSAPPPFVDPEVLTAQLKDKDDRISLLETQMAAQQAGYEAQRRLN
;
A
#
# COMPACT_ATOMS: atom_id res chain seq x y z
N MET A 1 13.09 -3.60 -38.29
CA MET A 1 13.86 -2.44 -37.76
C MET A 1 13.82 -2.48 -36.24
N ARG A 2 14.97 -2.45 -35.54
CA ARG A 2 14.97 -2.22 -34.07
C ARG A 2 14.85 -0.72 -33.84
N MET A 3 13.70 -0.25 -33.35
CA MET A 3 13.60 1.11 -32.83
C MET A 3 14.27 1.12 -31.45
N ALA A 4 15.35 1.89 -31.32
CA ALA A 4 15.84 2.25 -30.00
C ALA A 4 14.97 3.40 -29.50
N TYR A 5 14.42 3.29 -28.30
CA TYR A 5 13.61 4.34 -27.65
C TYR A 5 14.49 5.38 -26.93
N THR A 6 15.80 5.22 -27.06
CA THR A 6 16.82 6.10 -26.52
C THR A 6 17.82 6.46 -27.63
N ASN A 7 18.25 7.70 -27.62
CA ASN A 7 19.25 8.21 -28.54
C ASN A 7 20.61 7.57 -28.24
N LYS A 8 21.22 6.91 -29.22
CA LYS A 8 22.53 6.23 -29.04
C LYS A 8 23.69 7.18 -28.75
N LYS A 9 23.60 8.44 -29.17
CA LYS A 9 24.66 9.44 -28.99
C LYS A 9 24.56 10.12 -27.63
N THR A 10 23.35 10.43 -27.18
CA THR A 10 23.12 11.21 -25.95
C THR A 10 22.67 10.36 -24.77
N GLY A 11 22.23 9.12 -25.00
CA GLY A 11 21.64 8.24 -23.98
C GLY A 11 20.24 8.66 -23.52
N GLN A 12 19.70 9.75 -24.05
CA GLN A 12 18.42 10.30 -23.61
C GLN A 12 17.24 9.52 -24.19
N ILE A 13 16.13 9.48 -23.43
CA ILE A 13 14.84 8.97 -23.90
C ILE A 13 14.31 9.91 -24.98
N ASP A 14 13.98 9.36 -26.15
CA ASP A 14 13.52 10.15 -27.30
C ASP A 14 12.08 10.68 -27.11
N ASP A 15 11.22 9.89 -26.46
CA ASP A 15 9.86 10.31 -26.11
C ASP A 15 9.89 11.37 -24.99
N GLY A 16 9.38 12.56 -25.30
CA GLY A 16 9.39 13.69 -24.37
C GLY A 16 8.56 13.46 -23.11
N LEU A 17 7.38 12.86 -23.24
CA LEU A 17 6.50 12.59 -22.11
C LEU A 17 7.11 11.54 -21.18
N VAL A 18 7.64 10.45 -21.77
CA VAL A 18 8.27 9.39 -20.98
C VAL A 18 9.52 9.92 -20.28
N ARG A 19 10.31 10.76 -20.96
CA ARG A 19 11.47 11.41 -20.35
C ARG A 19 11.09 12.25 -19.14
N GLU A 20 10.08 13.10 -19.24
CA GLU A 20 9.61 13.94 -18.13
C GLU A 20 9.11 13.10 -16.94
N VAL A 21 8.33 12.06 -17.22
CA VAL A 21 7.84 11.12 -16.18
C VAL A 21 9.00 10.44 -15.46
N VAL A 22 10.00 9.96 -16.21
CA VAL A 22 11.18 9.29 -15.61
C VAL A 22 11.97 10.26 -14.74
N THR A 23 12.18 11.50 -15.20
CA THR A 23 12.85 12.54 -14.41
C THR A 23 12.07 12.83 -13.12
N LEU A 24 10.75 12.99 -13.21
CA LEU A 24 9.90 13.26 -12.05
C LEU A 24 9.97 12.15 -11.01
N VAL A 25 9.80 10.89 -11.43
CA VAL A 25 9.86 9.72 -10.54
C VAL A 25 11.22 9.62 -9.87
N GLN A 26 12.30 9.83 -10.64
CA GLN A 26 13.65 9.76 -10.10
C GLN A 26 13.90 10.84 -9.05
N THR A 27 13.43 12.07 -9.28
CA THR A 27 13.52 13.15 -8.29
C THR A 27 12.71 12.84 -7.03
N GLN A 28 11.45 12.42 -7.16
CA GLN A 28 10.62 12.12 -5.99
C GLN A 28 11.14 10.96 -5.16
N VAL A 29 11.60 9.88 -5.81
CA VAL A 29 12.24 8.75 -5.11
C VAL A 29 13.48 9.22 -4.36
N GLN A 30 14.30 10.08 -4.98
CA GLN A 30 15.48 10.63 -4.34
C GLN A 30 15.13 11.52 -3.14
N ASP A 31 14.15 12.40 -3.29
CA ASP A 31 13.71 13.31 -2.22
C ASP A 31 13.15 12.55 -1.01
N GLU A 32 12.36 11.49 -1.24
CA GLU A 32 11.87 10.63 -0.15
C GLU A 32 12.99 9.84 0.51
N VAL A 33 13.93 9.31 -0.28
CA VAL A 33 15.11 8.64 0.29
C VAL A 33 15.93 9.61 1.14
N SER A 34 16.10 10.87 0.70
CA SER A 34 16.83 11.88 1.46
C SER A 34 16.12 12.28 2.75
N GLN A 35 14.78 12.38 2.76
CA GLN A 35 14.01 12.61 4.00
C GLN A 35 14.19 11.49 5.03
N LEU A 36 14.28 10.23 4.57
CA LEU A 36 14.51 9.09 5.46
C LEU A 36 15.95 9.04 6.03
N GLN A 37 16.87 9.82 5.47
CA GLN A 37 18.27 9.91 5.92
C GLN A 37 18.51 11.09 6.89
N THR A 38 17.53 11.98 7.10
CA THR A 38 17.71 13.17 7.94
C THR A 38 17.33 12.98 9.42
N GLU A 39 16.96 11.78 9.85
CA GLU A 39 16.80 11.45 11.28
C GLU A 39 18.04 10.68 11.75
N ASP A 40 18.81 11.29 12.66
CA ASP A 40 20.09 10.83 13.22
C ASP A 40 20.22 9.30 13.39
N ASP A 41 21.10 8.66 12.61
CA ASP A 41 22.02 7.63 13.11
C ASP A 41 23.13 7.32 12.10
N ALA A 42 24.37 7.23 12.58
CA ALA A 42 25.58 6.88 11.80
C ALA A 42 25.66 5.37 11.48
N SER A 43 24.52 4.74 11.22
CA SER A 43 24.37 3.31 10.98
C SER A 43 23.93 3.07 9.53
N THR A 44 24.90 2.84 8.65
CA THR A 44 24.75 2.17 7.33
C THR A 44 23.44 2.44 6.56
N ALA A 45 23.48 3.43 5.67
CA ALA A 45 22.55 3.72 4.58
C ALA A 45 21.75 2.52 4.05
N SER A 46 20.59 2.25 4.64
CA SER A 46 19.58 1.34 4.10
C SER A 46 18.55 2.17 3.35
N THR A 47 18.83 2.44 2.07
CA THR A 47 17.94 3.07 1.09
C THR A 47 16.79 2.14 0.70
N ASN A 48 15.94 1.77 1.66
CA ASN A 48 14.91 0.78 1.41
C ASN A 48 13.52 1.40 1.52
N LEU A 49 13.21 2.32 0.61
CA LEU A 49 11.81 2.59 0.28
C LEU A 49 11.13 1.25 -0.01
N SER A 50 9.99 1.02 0.62
CA SER A 50 9.25 -0.22 0.38
C SER A 50 8.83 -0.28 -1.09
N ARG A 51 8.79 -1.48 -1.68
CA ARG A 51 8.27 -1.67 -3.05
C ARG A 51 6.87 -1.08 -3.23
N PHE A 52 6.06 -1.15 -2.17
CA PHE A 52 4.72 -0.57 -2.16
C PHE A 52 4.77 0.95 -2.34
N ARG A 53 5.65 1.64 -1.60
CA ARG A 53 5.83 3.09 -1.71
C ARG A 53 6.40 3.49 -3.07
N ILE A 54 7.37 2.75 -3.58
CA ILE A 54 7.93 2.97 -4.92
C ILE A 54 6.83 2.87 -5.99
N ASN A 55 5.98 1.84 -5.93
CA ASN A 55 4.89 1.66 -6.87
C ASN A 55 3.89 2.82 -6.80
N GLU A 56 3.61 3.35 -5.61
CA GLU A 56 2.73 4.50 -5.43
C GLU A 56 3.28 5.77 -6.08
N ILE A 57 4.58 6.06 -5.90
CA ILE A 57 5.27 7.19 -6.55
C ILE A 57 5.22 7.05 -8.08
N VAL A 58 5.48 5.85 -8.59
CA VAL A 58 5.46 5.58 -10.03
C VAL A 58 4.06 5.74 -10.60
N GLU A 59 3.05 5.14 -9.97
CA GLU A 59 1.67 5.17 -10.46
C GLU A 59 1.05 6.57 -10.39
N SER A 60 1.40 7.38 -9.38
CA SER A 60 0.90 8.75 -9.25
C SER A 60 1.55 9.74 -10.23
N SER A 61 2.77 9.45 -10.69
CA SER A 61 3.52 10.29 -11.62
C SER A 61 3.19 10.03 -13.10
N ILE A 62 2.57 8.90 -13.43
CA ILE A 62 2.29 8.52 -14.81
C ILE A 62 0.93 9.07 -15.25
N PRO A 63 0.86 9.79 -16.39
CA PRO A 63 -0.41 10.31 -16.89
C PRO A 63 -1.36 9.17 -17.26
N GLU A 64 -2.64 9.37 -16.94
CA GLU A 64 -3.71 8.42 -17.24
C GLU A 64 -4.56 8.91 -18.42
N LYS A 65 -4.79 8.05 -19.42
CA LYS A 65 -5.65 8.33 -20.57
C LYS A 65 -6.68 7.21 -20.77
N LYS A 66 -7.97 7.54 -20.65
CA LYS A 66 -9.08 6.58 -20.79
C LYS A 66 -8.97 5.36 -19.86
N GLY A 67 -8.53 5.57 -18.61
CA GLY A 67 -8.37 4.48 -17.65
C GLY A 67 -7.07 3.68 -17.80
N ARG A 68 -6.07 4.21 -18.51
CA ARG A 68 -4.79 3.54 -18.83
C ARG A 68 -3.63 4.45 -18.50
N LEU A 69 -2.73 4.00 -17.65
CA LEU A 69 -1.44 4.64 -17.40
C LEU A 69 -0.57 4.49 -18.65
N VAL A 70 0.02 5.59 -19.10
CA VAL A 70 0.93 5.59 -20.26
C VAL A 70 2.08 4.61 -20.01
N GLY A 71 2.33 3.71 -20.97
CA GLY A 71 3.37 2.68 -20.87
C GLY A 71 3.05 1.48 -19.96
N LEU A 72 2.10 1.59 -19.03
CA LEU A 72 1.76 0.51 -18.06
C LEU A 72 0.40 -0.17 -18.31
N GLY A 73 -0.50 0.47 -19.06
CA GLY A 73 -1.81 -0.11 -19.35
C GLY A 73 -2.86 0.19 -18.28
N ARG A 74 -3.88 -0.66 -18.14
CA ARG A 74 -4.96 -0.44 -17.16
C ARG A 74 -4.46 -0.84 -15.78
N ARG A 75 -4.65 0.01 -14.78
CA ARG A 75 -4.48 -0.39 -13.38
C ARG A 75 -5.52 -1.45 -13.08
N THR A 76 -5.09 -2.68 -12.84
CA THR A 76 -5.97 -3.72 -12.30
C THR A 76 -6.42 -3.26 -10.92
N ARG A 77 -7.70 -2.92 -10.79
CA ARG A 77 -8.28 -2.59 -9.50
C ARG A 77 -8.05 -3.81 -8.59
N SER A 78 -7.48 -3.61 -7.40
CA SER A 78 -7.27 -4.69 -6.42
C SER A 78 -8.59 -5.35 -6.00
N VAL A 79 -9.69 -4.61 -6.17
CA VAL A 79 -11.05 -5.10 -6.00
C VAL A 79 -11.53 -5.65 -7.34
N PRO A 80 -11.98 -6.91 -7.40
CA PRO A 80 -12.58 -7.45 -8.61
C PRO A 80 -13.76 -6.57 -9.05
N PRO A 81 -14.04 -6.49 -10.37
CA PRO A 81 -15.21 -5.75 -10.83
C PRO A 81 -16.46 -6.28 -10.14
N SER A 82 -17.43 -5.41 -9.85
CA SER A 82 -18.70 -5.81 -9.20
C SER A 82 -19.45 -6.93 -9.93
N SER A 83 -19.12 -7.18 -11.20
CA SER A 83 -19.67 -8.25 -12.04
C SER A 83 -18.92 -9.58 -11.92
N ALA A 84 -17.80 -9.65 -11.21
CA ALA A 84 -17.11 -10.90 -10.94
C ALA A 84 -17.95 -11.73 -9.96
N PRO A 85 -18.19 -13.03 -10.23
CA PRO A 85 -18.84 -13.90 -9.26
C PRO A 85 -18.02 -13.88 -7.96
N PRO A 86 -18.65 -13.67 -6.79
CA PRO A 86 -17.93 -13.80 -5.54
C PRO A 86 -17.35 -15.22 -5.47
N PRO A 87 -16.16 -15.40 -4.85
CA PRO A 87 -15.68 -16.74 -4.55
C PRO A 87 -16.79 -17.46 -3.76
N PHE A 88 -17.14 -18.67 -4.18
CA PHE A 88 -18.13 -19.46 -3.48
C PHE A 88 -17.62 -19.73 -2.07
N VAL A 89 -18.27 -19.13 -1.07
CA VAL A 89 -18.07 -19.43 0.34
C VAL A 89 -19.28 -20.24 0.77
N ASP A 90 -19.02 -21.41 1.33
CA ASP A 90 -20.07 -22.24 1.90
C ASP A 90 -20.79 -21.46 3.02
N PRO A 91 -22.11 -21.21 2.91
CA PRO A 91 -22.86 -20.46 3.92
C PRO A 91 -22.78 -21.11 5.31
N GLU A 92 -22.66 -22.43 5.40
CA GLU A 92 -22.56 -23.11 6.69
C GLU A 92 -21.23 -22.79 7.37
N VAL A 93 -20.13 -22.81 6.62
CA VAL A 93 -18.79 -22.45 7.13
C VAL A 93 -18.75 -20.98 7.58
N LEU A 94 -19.38 -20.09 6.82
CA LEU A 94 -19.43 -18.67 7.16
C LEU A 94 -20.22 -18.42 8.45
N THR A 95 -21.39 -19.06 8.62
CA THR A 95 -22.19 -18.92 9.84
C THR A 95 -21.49 -19.48 11.06
N ALA A 96 -20.79 -20.60 10.93
CA ALA A 96 -19.99 -21.18 12.02
C ALA A 96 -18.86 -20.22 12.45
N GLN A 97 -18.16 -19.60 11.49
CA GLN A 97 -17.11 -18.62 11.79
C GLN A 97 -17.63 -17.33 12.41
N LEU A 98 -18.82 -16.87 12.02
CA LEU A 98 -19.45 -15.71 12.64
C LEU A 98 -19.80 -15.99 14.09
N LYS A 99 -20.38 -17.17 14.36
CA LYS A 99 -20.72 -17.59 15.72
C LYS A 99 -19.48 -17.70 16.62
N ASP A 100 -18.40 -18.31 16.15
CA ASP A 100 -17.14 -18.41 16.89
C ASP A 100 -16.57 -17.03 17.24
N LYS A 101 -16.65 -16.07 16.30
CA LYS A 101 -16.24 -14.68 16.54
C LYS A 101 -17.14 -14.00 17.57
N ASP A 102 -18.45 -14.18 17.49
CA ASP A 102 -19.41 -13.60 18.45
C ASP A 102 -19.19 -14.16 19.87
N ASP A 103 -18.92 -15.45 19.99
CA ASP A 103 -18.59 -16.10 21.27
C ASP A 103 -17.28 -15.53 21.84
N ARG A 104 -16.26 -15.35 21.00
CA ARG A 104 -14.99 -14.73 21.40
C ARG A 104 -15.15 -13.27 21.81
N ILE A 105 -15.98 -12.49 21.11
CA ILE A 105 -16.28 -11.10 21.47
C ILE A 105 -16.95 -11.05 22.85
N SER A 106 -17.97 -11.89 23.07
CA SER A 106 -18.68 -11.98 24.35
C SER A 106 -17.74 -12.29 25.52
N LEU A 107 -16.78 -13.21 25.31
CA LEU A 107 -15.77 -13.55 26.32
C LEU A 107 -14.85 -12.36 26.63
N LEU A 108 -14.37 -11.67 25.60
CA LEU A 108 -13.48 -10.50 25.77
C LEU A 108 -14.20 -9.33 26.46
N GLU A 109 -15.45 -9.06 26.11
CA GLU A 109 -16.27 -8.03 26.75
C GLU A 109 -16.47 -8.32 28.25
N THR A 110 -16.74 -9.59 28.58
CA THR A 110 -16.85 -10.03 29.97
C THR A 110 -15.54 -9.81 30.73
N GLN A 111 -14.40 -10.13 30.10
CA GLN A 111 -13.09 -9.93 30.70
C GLN A 111 -12.77 -8.44 30.92
N MET A 112 -13.07 -7.59 29.94
CA MET A 112 -12.89 -6.14 30.06
C MET A 112 -13.78 -5.57 31.18
N ALA A 113 -15.04 -5.99 31.26
CA ALA A 113 -15.96 -5.55 32.31
C ALA A 113 -15.48 -5.96 33.71
N ALA A 114 -15.01 -7.20 33.86
CA ALA A 114 -14.44 -7.69 35.12
C ALA A 114 -13.18 -6.92 35.52
N GLN A 115 -12.29 -6.63 34.57
CA GLN A 115 -11.09 -5.84 34.81
C GLN A 115 -11.42 -4.41 35.22
N GLN A 116 -12.38 -3.77 34.56
CA GLN A 116 -12.84 -2.42 34.91
C GLN A 116 -13.48 -2.38 36.30
N ALA A 117 -14.33 -3.37 36.63
CA ALA A 117 -14.92 -3.48 37.96
C ALA A 117 -13.84 -3.68 39.05
N GLY A 118 -12.81 -4.48 38.79
CA GLY A 118 -11.66 -4.65 39.68
C GLY A 118 -10.89 -3.35 39.91
N TYR A 119 -10.62 -2.59 38.84
CA TYR A 119 -9.95 -1.30 38.93
C TYR A 119 -10.80 -0.25 39.70
N GLU A 120 -12.10 -0.17 39.43
CA GLU A 120 -13.00 0.72 40.16
C GLU A 120 -13.13 0.35 41.63
N ALA A 121 -13.21 -0.94 41.96
CA ALA A 121 -13.26 -1.41 43.34
C ALA A 121 -11.99 -1.03 44.10
N GLN A 122 -10.81 -1.18 43.47
CA GLN A 122 -9.53 -0.77 44.06
C GLN A 122 -9.42 0.75 44.21
N ARG A 123 -9.92 1.53 43.24
CA ARG A 123 -9.97 3.00 43.34
C ARG A 123 -10.88 3.50 44.46
N ARG A 124 -11.97 2.79 44.77
CA ARG A 124 -12.87 3.14 45.89
C ARG A 124 -12.30 2.77 47.27
N LEU A 125 -11.27 1.92 47.32
CA LEU A 125 -10.66 1.42 48.55
C LEU A 125 -9.46 2.27 49.02
N ASN A 126 -8.95 3.15 48.15
CA ASN A 126 -7.94 4.16 48.44
C ASN A 126 -8.60 5.54 48.59
#